data_AF-A0A834Z450-F1
#
_entry.id   AF-A0A834Z450-F1
#
_cell.length_a   1.000
_cell.length_b   1.000
_cell.length_c   1.000
_cell.angle_alpha   90.00
_cell.angle_beta   90.00
_cell.angle_gamma   90.00
#
_symmetry.space_group_name_H-M   'P 1'
#
loop_
_entity.id
_entity.type
_entity.pdbx_description
1 polymer ?
#
loop_
_entity_poly.entity_id
_entity_poly.type
_entity_poly.pdbx_seq_one_letter_code
_entity_poly.pdbx_strand_id
1 'polypeptide(L)'
;MLFRAGKVRWKPNYLPSPKIANWVEEIKAGYIDEPELKILMQRFSSGELNTTKYTLCNGLLFYKGRIYLGSKMPIKLRVLQHLHSSPIAGHSGCHKTLQRIKADFYWVGGFFLLLQVLKCEYAVRGEIVTRAQRLQLELQAKPGSHPFEEILYCNIGNPQSLGQQPITFFREVLALCDHPAILDRSETQGLFSADAIERAWQILDQIPGRATGAYSHSQGVKGLRDTIAAGIAARDGFPSDPNDIFLTDGASPAVHMMMQLLIRSEEDGILCPIPQYPLYSASIALHGGTLVPYYLDEATGWGLEVSELKKQLEAAHSNGITVRALVVINPGNPTGQVLAEDNQQEIVEVCKKEGLVLLADEVYQENVYVPDKKFHSFKKISRSMGYGEEDISLVSFQSVSKGYYGECGKRGGYMEVTGFNAEVREQIYKVASVNLCSNISGQILASLVMNPPKVGDESYESYSAERDGILSSLAKRAKTLEDAFNSLEGITCNKTEGAMYLFPRIHLPQKAIEAAEDAKTAPDAFYACRLLDATGIVVVPGSGFGQAPGTWHFRCTILPPEDKIPAVVSRLTEFHKGFMAEFRD
;
A
#
# COMPACT_ATOMS: atom_id res chain seq x y z
N MET A 1 -32.26 15.78 -38.10
CA MET A 1 -32.38 17.16 -37.57
C MET A 1 -32.03 17.11 -36.09
N LEU A 2 -30.87 17.67 -35.71
CA LEU A 2 -30.27 17.59 -34.38
C LEU A 2 -31.10 18.36 -33.34
N PHE A 3 -31.55 17.68 -32.28
CA PHE A 3 -31.96 18.35 -31.05
C PHE A 3 -30.69 18.85 -30.33
N ARG A 4 -30.37 20.15 -30.51
CA ARG A 4 -29.41 20.85 -29.65
C ARG A 4 -29.98 20.90 -28.25
N ALA A 5 -29.37 20.16 -27.31
CA ALA A 5 -29.55 20.38 -25.89
C ALA A 5 -29.08 21.82 -25.57
N GLY A 6 -30.05 22.70 -25.33
CA GLY A 6 -29.79 24.09 -24.97
C GLY A 6 -29.04 24.17 -23.64
N LYS A 7 -28.03 25.03 -23.58
CA LYS A 7 -27.36 25.45 -22.34
C LYS A 7 -28.42 25.99 -21.38
N VAL A 8 -28.73 25.28 -20.30
CA VAL A 8 -29.45 25.86 -19.16
C VAL A 8 -28.46 26.79 -18.45
N ARG A 9 -28.35 28.04 -18.92
CA ARG A 9 -27.77 29.10 -18.10
C ARG A 9 -28.83 29.48 -17.08
N TRP A 10 -28.51 29.35 -15.80
CA TRP A 10 -29.29 29.90 -14.69
C TRP A 10 -29.60 31.37 -15.01
N LYS A 11 -30.85 31.66 -15.39
CA LYS A 11 -31.32 33.04 -15.51
C LYS A 11 -31.63 33.55 -14.09
N PRO A 12 -31.35 34.82 -13.77
CA PRO A 12 -31.56 35.39 -12.43
C PRO A 12 -32.99 35.23 -11.85
N ASN A 13 -33.97 34.86 -12.68
CA ASN A 13 -35.38 34.76 -12.30
C ASN A 13 -35.93 33.31 -12.33
N TYR A 14 -35.08 32.28 -12.41
CA TYR A 14 -35.52 30.89 -12.32
C TYR A 14 -35.15 30.30 -10.95
N LEU A 15 -36.14 30.20 -10.06
CA LEU A 15 -36.01 29.40 -8.85
C LEU A 15 -36.01 27.91 -9.25
N PRO A 16 -35.07 27.09 -8.77
CA PRO A 16 -35.03 25.68 -9.10
C PRO A 16 -36.12 24.89 -8.36
N SER A 17 -36.42 23.68 -8.86
CA SER A 17 -37.48 22.82 -8.31
C SER A 17 -37.35 22.57 -6.79
N PRO A 18 -38.44 22.23 -6.08
CA PRO A 18 -38.46 22.10 -4.61
C PRO A 18 -37.43 21.13 -4.01
N LYS A 19 -36.90 20.18 -4.77
CA LYS A 19 -35.86 19.23 -4.32
C LYS A 19 -34.42 19.74 -4.44
N ILE A 20 -34.19 20.86 -5.12
CA ILE A 20 -32.89 21.56 -5.20
C ILE A 20 -32.71 22.52 -3.99
N ALA A 21 -33.76 22.75 -3.20
CA ALA A 21 -33.78 23.71 -2.10
C ALA A 21 -32.84 23.36 -0.92
N ASN A 22 -32.52 22.08 -0.68
CA ASN A 22 -31.84 21.68 0.56
C ASN A 22 -30.34 22.04 0.63
N TRP A 23 -29.60 22.07 -0.48
CA TRP A 23 -28.16 22.41 -0.45
C TRP A 23 -27.87 23.86 -0.82
N VAL A 24 -28.84 24.60 -1.38
CA VAL A 24 -28.72 26.06 -1.59
C VAL A 24 -28.59 26.78 -0.25
N GLU A 25 -29.38 26.37 0.75
CA GLU A 25 -29.28 26.91 2.10
C GLU A 25 -27.96 26.53 2.79
N GLU A 26 -27.40 25.36 2.50
CA GLU A 26 -26.07 24.97 3.00
C GLU A 26 -24.93 25.76 2.34
N ILE A 27 -25.02 26.05 1.03
CA ILE A 27 -24.06 26.95 0.36
C ILE A 27 -24.13 28.34 1.01
N LYS A 28 -25.35 28.83 1.27
CA LYS A 28 -25.55 30.11 1.96
C LYS A 28 -24.99 30.09 3.39
N ALA A 29 -25.20 29.01 4.14
CA ALA A 29 -24.60 28.82 5.46
C ALA A 29 -23.06 28.85 5.39
N GLY A 30 -22.47 28.21 4.37
CA GLY A 30 -21.04 28.28 4.11
C GLY A 30 -20.50 29.71 3.97
N TYR A 31 -21.27 30.64 3.40
CA TYR A 31 -20.87 32.06 3.30
C TYR A 31 -20.79 32.78 4.65
N ILE A 32 -21.45 32.24 5.67
CA ILE A 32 -21.46 32.77 7.03
C ILE A 32 -20.36 32.09 7.86
N ASP A 33 -20.19 30.78 7.67
CA ASP A 33 -19.36 29.90 8.50
C ASP A 33 -17.90 29.79 8.04
N GLU A 34 -17.57 30.23 6.83
CA GLU A 34 -16.20 30.21 6.29
C GLU A 34 -15.59 31.62 6.37
N PRO A 35 -14.49 31.83 7.13
CA PRO A 35 -13.87 33.14 7.27
C PRO A 35 -13.55 33.82 5.93
N GLU A 36 -13.06 33.07 4.95
CA GLU A 36 -12.73 33.57 3.61
C GLU A 36 -13.98 34.04 2.84
N LEU A 37 -15.05 33.25 2.86
CA LEU A 37 -16.31 33.61 2.19
C LEU A 37 -17.03 34.74 2.92
N LYS A 38 -16.94 34.79 4.24
CA LYS A 38 -17.49 35.88 5.05
C LYS A 38 -16.82 37.20 4.69
N ILE A 39 -15.49 37.22 4.58
CA ILE A 39 -14.73 38.38 4.09
C ILE A 39 -15.16 38.72 2.65
N LEU A 40 -15.27 37.72 1.77
CA LEU A 40 -15.67 37.93 0.38
C LEU A 40 -17.08 38.53 0.27
N MET A 41 -18.04 38.06 1.07
CA MET A 41 -19.40 38.60 1.16
C MET A 41 -19.42 40.01 1.74
N GLN A 42 -18.64 40.28 2.80
CA GLN A 42 -18.50 41.63 3.36
C GLN A 42 -17.96 42.62 2.33
N ARG A 43 -16.93 42.22 1.58
CA ARG A 43 -16.34 43.03 0.49
C ARG A 43 -17.30 43.19 -0.69
N PHE A 44 -18.19 42.24 -0.92
CA PHE A 44 -19.28 42.40 -1.90
C PHE A 44 -20.33 43.41 -1.39
N SER A 45 -20.76 43.30 -0.13
CA SER A 45 -21.71 44.21 0.51
C SER A 45 -21.19 45.64 0.66
N SER A 46 -19.88 45.83 0.83
CA SER A 46 -19.23 47.16 0.85
C SER A 46 -19.04 47.78 -0.53
N GLY A 47 -19.40 47.06 -1.60
CA GLY A 47 -19.26 47.50 -2.99
C GLY A 47 -17.85 47.30 -3.58
N GLU A 48 -16.88 46.85 -2.79
CA GLU A 48 -15.48 46.66 -3.20
C GLU A 48 -15.31 45.57 -4.30
N LEU A 49 -16.20 44.58 -4.34
CA LEU A 49 -16.16 43.45 -5.28
C LEU A 49 -17.26 43.49 -6.36
N ASN A 50 -18.11 44.51 -6.37
CA ASN A 50 -19.21 44.60 -7.33
C ASN A 50 -18.67 44.90 -8.74
N THR A 51 -18.38 43.85 -9.49
CA THR A 51 -17.67 43.89 -10.77
C THR A 51 -18.40 43.02 -11.78
N THR A 52 -18.06 43.12 -13.06
CA THR A 52 -18.58 42.21 -14.11
C THR A 52 -18.26 40.73 -13.86
N LYS A 53 -17.36 40.43 -12.92
CA LYS A 53 -16.96 39.07 -12.55
C LYS A 53 -17.73 38.52 -11.35
N TYR A 54 -18.23 39.34 -10.43
CA TYR A 54 -18.95 38.86 -9.24
C TYR A 54 -20.38 39.39 -9.23
N THR A 55 -21.36 38.52 -9.02
CA THR A 55 -22.77 38.91 -8.89
C THR A 55 -23.42 38.18 -7.74
N LEU A 56 -24.36 38.82 -7.05
CA LEU A 56 -25.16 38.20 -5.99
C LEU A 56 -26.61 38.07 -6.46
N CYS A 57 -27.17 36.86 -6.42
CA CYS A 57 -28.55 36.60 -6.80
C CYS A 57 -29.18 35.64 -5.80
N ASN A 58 -30.29 36.05 -5.17
CA ASN A 58 -31.03 35.25 -4.18
C ASN A 58 -30.15 34.69 -3.05
N GLY A 59 -29.17 35.47 -2.58
CA GLY A 59 -28.24 35.08 -1.53
C GLY A 59 -27.10 34.14 -1.98
N LEU A 60 -27.04 33.77 -3.26
CA LEU A 60 -25.93 33.02 -3.83
C LEU A 60 -24.94 33.96 -4.51
N LEU A 61 -23.66 33.84 -4.12
CA LEU A 61 -22.56 34.51 -4.79
C LEU A 61 -22.23 33.77 -6.08
N PHE A 62 -22.04 34.49 -7.17
CA PHE A 62 -21.59 33.97 -8.45
C PHE A 62 -20.27 34.61 -8.84
N TYR A 63 -19.38 33.82 -9.44
CA TYR A 63 -18.18 34.31 -10.11
C TYR A 63 -18.12 33.86 -11.57
N LYS A 64 -18.01 34.83 -12.48
CA LYS A 64 -18.09 34.67 -13.94
C LYS A 64 -19.34 33.87 -14.35
N GLY A 65 -20.47 34.15 -13.70
CA GLY A 65 -21.77 33.53 -13.99
C GLY A 65 -21.97 32.11 -13.44
N ARG A 66 -21.13 31.67 -12.50
CA ARG A 66 -21.20 30.34 -11.87
C ARG A 66 -21.28 30.45 -10.35
N ILE A 67 -22.01 29.57 -9.68
CA ILE A 67 -22.21 29.60 -8.23
C ILE A 67 -20.86 29.40 -7.52
N TYR A 68 -20.49 30.32 -6.64
CA TYR A 68 -19.24 30.30 -5.90
C TYR A 68 -19.33 29.30 -4.75
N LEU A 69 -18.54 28.22 -4.79
CA LEU A 69 -18.44 27.29 -3.68
C LEU A 69 -17.22 27.62 -2.82
N GLY A 70 -17.43 27.57 -1.50
CA GLY A 70 -16.40 27.69 -0.47
C GLY A 70 -15.26 26.69 -0.58
N SER A 71 -14.27 26.78 0.29
CA SER A 71 -13.13 25.86 0.29
C SER A 71 -13.49 24.50 0.92
N LYS A 72 -14.50 24.45 1.81
CA LYS A 72 -14.92 23.23 2.53
C LYS A 72 -15.38 22.09 1.60
N MET A 73 -14.91 20.87 1.89
CA MET A 73 -15.18 19.67 1.09
C MET A 73 -16.61 19.09 1.20
N PRO A 74 -17.31 19.09 2.35
CA PRO A 74 -18.62 18.43 2.46
C PRO A 74 -19.68 18.94 1.47
N ILE A 75 -19.73 20.25 1.24
CA ILE A 75 -20.67 20.83 0.27
C ILE A 75 -20.28 20.51 -1.17
N LYS A 76 -18.97 20.51 -1.48
CA LYS A 76 -18.44 20.13 -2.79
C LYS A 76 -18.77 18.68 -3.13
N LEU A 77 -18.64 17.77 -2.17
CA LEU A 77 -18.94 16.34 -2.33
C LEU A 77 -20.42 16.09 -2.58
N ARG A 78 -21.30 16.77 -1.83
CA ARG A 78 -22.75 16.64 -2.03
C ARG A 78 -23.21 17.16 -3.38
N VAL A 79 -22.71 18.33 -3.81
CA VAL A 79 -22.96 18.85 -5.16
C VAL A 79 -22.50 17.86 -6.22
N LEU A 80 -21.31 17.27 -6.03
CA LEU A 80 -20.74 16.29 -6.96
C LEU A 80 -21.56 15.00 -7.02
N GLN A 81 -21.87 14.38 -5.88
CA GLN A 81 -22.70 13.18 -5.78
C GLN A 81 -24.07 13.38 -6.44
N HIS A 82 -24.72 14.52 -6.17
CA HIS A 82 -26.03 14.83 -6.71
C HIS A 82 -26.02 14.95 -8.25
N LEU A 83 -24.98 15.58 -8.81
CA LEU A 83 -24.83 15.74 -10.25
C LEU A 83 -24.36 14.45 -10.95
N HIS A 84 -23.67 13.58 -10.21
CA HIS A 84 -23.19 12.29 -10.69
C HIS A 84 -24.32 11.26 -10.79
N SER A 85 -25.10 11.13 -9.72
CA SER A 85 -26.16 10.15 -9.54
C SER A 85 -27.49 10.86 -9.34
N SER A 86 -27.89 11.65 -10.35
CA SER A 86 -29.14 12.38 -10.30
C SER A 86 -30.33 11.43 -10.43
N PRO A 87 -31.36 11.52 -9.56
CA PRO A 87 -32.58 10.72 -9.68
C PRO A 87 -33.34 10.92 -11.01
N ILE A 88 -33.04 12.01 -11.73
CA ILE A 88 -33.72 12.41 -12.97
C ILE A 88 -32.91 11.98 -14.21
N ALA A 89 -31.58 11.97 -14.13
CA ALA A 89 -30.70 11.76 -15.29
C ALA A 89 -29.87 10.47 -15.21
N GLY A 90 -29.97 9.70 -14.13
CA GLY A 90 -29.16 8.51 -13.90
C GLY A 90 -27.67 8.81 -13.67
N HIS A 91 -26.85 7.75 -13.67
CA HIS A 91 -25.41 7.85 -13.49
C HIS A 91 -24.75 8.47 -14.73
N SER A 92 -24.35 9.74 -14.64
CA SER A 92 -23.93 10.52 -15.81
C SER A 92 -22.51 10.19 -16.30
N GLY A 93 -21.77 9.34 -15.56
CA GLY A 93 -20.35 9.08 -15.78
C GLY A 93 -19.47 10.27 -15.38
N CYS A 94 -18.19 10.01 -15.10
CA CYS A 94 -17.28 11.03 -14.57
C CYS A 94 -17.23 12.26 -15.49
N HIS A 95 -16.94 12.07 -16.77
CA HIS A 95 -16.73 13.18 -17.70
C HIS A 95 -17.93 14.16 -17.81
N LYS A 96 -19.16 13.67 -17.94
CA LYS A 96 -20.34 14.57 -18.02
C LYS A 96 -20.66 15.24 -16.69
N THR A 97 -20.40 14.55 -15.58
CA THR A 97 -20.52 15.13 -14.23
C THR A 97 -19.54 16.31 -14.07
N LEU A 98 -18.28 16.10 -14.49
CA LEU A 98 -17.27 17.13 -14.48
C LEU A 98 -17.67 18.33 -15.37
N GLN A 99 -18.25 18.09 -16.54
CA GLN A 99 -18.75 19.15 -17.43
C GLN A 99 -19.87 19.98 -16.79
N ARG A 100 -20.85 19.33 -16.16
CA ARG A 100 -21.96 20.03 -15.47
C ARG A 100 -21.45 20.89 -14.32
N ILE A 101 -20.55 20.36 -13.51
CA ILE A 101 -19.97 21.11 -12.39
C ILE A 101 -19.18 22.31 -12.88
N LYS A 102 -18.34 22.16 -13.92
CA LYS A 102 -17.60 23.27 -14.53
C LYS A 102 -18.52 24.34 -15.13
N ALA A 103 -19.69 23.93 -15.62
CA ALA A 103 -20.67 24.83 -16.24
C ALA A 103 -21.41 25.68 -15.20
N ASP A 104 -21.80 25.09 -14.06
CA ASP A 104 -22.70 25.73 -13.09
C ASP A 104 -21.99 26.29 -11.85
N PHE A 105 -20.83 25.74 -11.48
CA PHE A 105 -20.13 26.06 -10.24
C PHE A 105 -18.71 26.59 -10.47
N TYR A 106 -18.33 27.55 -9.64
CA TYR A 106 -16.97 28.04 -9.50
C TYR A 106 -16.37 27.52 -8.20
N TRP A 107 -15.32 26.71 -8.31
CA TRP A 107 -14.67 26.05 -7.18
C TRP A 107 -13.38 26.77 -6.81
N VAL A 108 -13.31 27.28 -5.59
CA VAL A 108 -12.05 27.76 -5.01
C VAL A 108 -11.10 26.58 -4.83
N GLY A 109 -9.89 26.69 -5.38
CA GLY A 109 -8.87 25.63 -5.39
C GLY A 109 -8.94 24.65 -6.57
N GLY A 110 -9.92 24.79 -7.47
CA GLY A 110 -10.07 23.91 -8.63
C GLY A 110 -10.80 22.59 -8.32
N PHE A 111 -11.21 21.90 -9.38
CA PHE A 111 -12.12 20.75 -9.39
C PHE A 111 -11.39 19.43 -9.69
N PHE A 112 -10.11 19.33 -9.33
CA PHE A 112 -9.23 18.31 -9.90
C PHE A 112 -9.15 17.00 -9.08
N LEU A 113 -9.85 16.92 -7.93
CA LEU A 113 -9.86 15.70 -7.13
C LEU A 113 -10.87 14.69 -7.68
N LEU A 114 -10.34 13.65 -8.31
CA LEU A 114 -11.09 12.49 -8.81
C LEU A 114 -11.77 11.75 -7.63
N LEU A 115 -13.01 11.27 -7.84
CA LEU A 115 -13.73 10.47 -6.85
C LEU A 115 -12.92 9.27 -6.35
N GLN A 116 -12.13 8.67 -7.24
CA GLN A 116 -11.19 7.59 -6.94
C GLN A 116 -10.17 7.97 -5.86
N VAL A 117 -9.63 9.19 -5.92
CA VAL A 117 -8.66 9.70 -4.94
C VAL A 117 -9.32 9.92 -3.58
N LEU A 118 -10.59 10.32 -3.56
CA LEU A 118 -11.35 10.54 -2.32
C LEU A 118 -11.77 9.22 -1.64
N LYS A 119 -12.00 8.16 -2.41
CA LYS A 119 -12.28 6.80 -1.90
C LYS A 119 -11.00 6.05 -1.50
N CYS A 120 -9.84 6.52 -1.93
CA CYS A 120 -8.55 5.88 -1.67
C CYS A 120 -8.11 6.15 -0.23
N GLU A 121 -8.08 5.12 0.59
CA GLU A 121 -7.54 5.15 1.95
C GLU A 121 -6.28 4.30 2.05
N TYR A 122 -5.27 4.82 2.77
CA TYR A 122 -4.01 4.11 3.00
C TYR A 122 -3.54 4.29 4.45
N ALA A 123 -4.07 3.45 5.33
CA ALA A 123 -3.97 3.61 6.78
C ALA A 123 -2.53 3.53 7.35
N VAL A 124 -1.59 2.86 6.66
CA VAL A 124 -0.19 2.72 7.11
C VAL A 124 0.51 4.08 7.28
N ARG A 125 0.03 5.12 6.57
CA ARG A 125 0.47 6.52 6.72
C ARG A 125 -0.72 7.48 6.94
N GLY A 126 -1.76 6.99 7.62
CA GLY A 126 -2.98 7.74 7.90
C GLY A 126 -2.93 8.57 9.18
N GLU A 127 -4.10 8.82 9.76
CA GLU A 127 -4.33 9.70 10.91
C GLU A 127 -3.41 9.43 12.10
N ILE A 128 -3.20 8.16 12.45
CA ILE A 128 -2.35 7.79 13.60
C ILE A 128 -0.90 8.26 13.43
N VAL A 129 -0.39 8.30 12.19
CA VAL A 129 0.97 8.78 11.88
C VAL A 129 1.02 10.29 11.95
N THR A 130 0.01 10.99 11.43
CA THR A 130 -0.12 12.45 11.57
C THR A 130 -0.14 12.86 13.04
N ARG A 131 -0.89 12.13 13.87
CA ARG A 131 -0.93 12.33 15.32
C ARG A 131 0.43 12.10 15.96
N ALA A 132 1.13 11.02 15.60
CA ALA A 132 2.46 10.71 16.11
C ALA A 132 3.49 11.79 15.76
N GLN A 133 3.44 12.33 14.54
CA GLN A 133 4.31 13.44 14.10
C GLN A 133 4.05 14.72 14.91
N ARG A 134 2.79 15.03 15.22
CA ARG A 134 2.45 16.16 16.09
C ARG A 134 3.03 15.98 17.49
N LEU A 135 2.86 14.81 18.10
CA LEU A 135 3.43 14.49 19.42
C LEU A 135 4.97 14.57 19.40
N GLN A 136 5.59 14.14 18.31
CA GLN A 136 7.04 14.26 18.13
C GLN A 136 7.51 15.72 18.13
N LEU A 137 6.79 16.62 17.45
CA LEU A 137 7.08 18.05 17.46
C LEU A 137 6.85 18.66 18.86
N GLU A 138 5.83 18.23 19.59
CA GLU A 138 5.57 18.68 20.96
C GLU A 138 6.68 18.26 21.93
N LEU A 139 7.18 17.02 21.82
CA LEU A 139 8.33 16.53 22.59
C LEU A 139 9.60 17.36 22.32
N GLN A 140 9.85 17.71 21.06
CA GLN A 140 10.99 18.55 20.67
C GLN A 140 10.85 19.98 21.21
N ALA A 141 9.64 20.56 21.15
CA ALA A 141 9.38 21.91 21.62
C ALA A 141 9.38 22.00 23.15
N LYS A 142 8.89 20.97 23.85
CA LYS A 142 8.78 20.93 25.30
C LYS A 142 9.10 19.52 25.83
N PRO A 143 10.38 19.21 26.08
CA PRO A 143 10.78 17.96 26.73
C PRO A 143 10.05 17.75 28.06
N GLY A 144 9.55 16.53 28.30
CA GLY A 144 8.76 16.19 29.50
C GLY A 144 7.28 16.63 29.46
N SER A 145 6.76 17.07 28.31
CA SER A 145 5.34 17.40 28.14
C SER A 145 4.40 16.19 28.08
N HIS A 146 4.96 14.99 27.86
CA HIS A 146 4.24 13.72 27.68
C HIS A 146 4.82 12.65 28.62
N PRO A 147 4.09 11.57 28.91
CA PRO A 147 4.54 10.48 29.79
C PRO A 147 5.64 9.59 29.18
N PHE A 148 6.16 9.94 28.01
CA PHE A 148 7.22 9.24 27.27
C PHE A 148 8.18 10.26 26.66
N GLU A 149 9.39 9.82 26.34
CA GLU A 149 10.47 10.67 25.83
C GLU A 149 10.65 10.60 24.31
N GLU A 150 10.19 9.51 23.67
CA GLU A 150 10.33 9.29 22.24
C GLU A 150 9.07 8.65 21.63
N ILE A 151 8.87 8.89 20.34
CA ILE A 151 7.87 8.17 19.54
C ILE A 151 8.52 6.92 18.96
N LEU A 152 7.93 5.76 19.24
CA LEU A 152 8.36 4.49 18.69
C LEU A 152 7.44 4.05 17.55
N TYR A 153 7.95 4.18 16.33
CA TYR A 153 7.22 3.83 15.11
C TYR A 153 7.17 2.31 14.88
N CYS A 154 6.18 1.65 15.50
CA CYS A 154 5.86 0.23 15.27
C CYS A 154 4.82 0.03 14.15
N ASN A 155 4.64 1.03 13.28
CA ASN A 155 3.57 1.10 12.29
C ASN A 155 4.01 0.71 10.88
N ILE A 156 5.30 0.80 10.53
CA ILE A 156 5.82 0.60 9.17
C ILE A 156 6.97 -0.40 9.13
N GLY A 157 6.95 -1.29 8.14
CA GLY A 157 8.06 -2.21 7.84
C GLY A 157 9.24 -1.49 7.21
N ASN A 158 10.00 -0.73 7.99
CA ASN A 158 11.16 0.05 7.55
C ASN A 158 12.41 -0.29 8.39
N PRO A 159 13.10 -1.41 8.11
CA PRO A 159 14.07 -2.01 9.04
C PRO A 159 15.24 -1.09 9.42
N GLN A 160 15.84 -0.40 8.44
CA GLN A 160 17.02 0.46 8.69
C GLN A 160 16.70 1.69 9.54
N SER A 161 15.46 2.20 9.50
CA SER A 161 15.03 3.28 10.40
C SER A 161 14.91 2.84 11.87
N LEU A 162 14.97 1.54 12.14
CA LEU A 162 14.94 0.95 13.47
C LEU A 162 16.25 0.21 13.79
N GLY A 163 17.36 0.59 13.13
CA GLY A 163 18.71 0.18 13.52
C GLY A 163 19.24 -1.08 12.85
N GLN A 164 18.48 -1.73 11.96
CA GLN A 164 19.04 -2.80 11.12
C GLN A 164 20.19 -2.25 10.29
N GLN A 165 21.37 -2.88 10.39
CA GLN A 165 22.52 -2.50 9.57
C GLN A 165 22.31 -2.94 8.11
N PRO A 166 22.78 -2.16 7.13
CA PRO A 166 22.78 -2.60 5.74
C PRO A 166 23.76 -3.75 5.53
N ILE A 167 23.47 -4.62 4.56
CA ILE A 167 24.40 -5.69 4.15
C ILE A 167 25.61 -5.06 3.46
N THR A 168 26.81 -5.35 3.96
CA THR A 168 28.05 -4.69 3.53
C THR A 168 28.29 -4.89 2.05
N PHE A 169 28.27 -6.14 1.57
CA PHE A 169 28.52 -6.49 0.16
C PHE A 169 27.63 -5.70 -0.81
N PHE A 170 26.34 -5.53 -0.50
CA PHE A 170 25.46 -4.76 -1.37
C PHE A 170 25.84 -3.28 -1.43
N ARG A 171 26.28 -2.70 -0.31
CA ARG A 171 26.69 -1.29 -0.26
C ARG A 171 28.03 -1.08 -0.96
N GLU A 172 28.96 -2.02 -0.85
CA GLU A 172 30.23 -2.02 -1.58
C GLU A 172 29.99 -1.98 -3.10
N VAL A 173 29.25 -2.95 -3.65
CA VAL A 173 28.99 -3.01 -5.09
C VAL A 173 28.26 -1.77 -5.58
N LEU A 174 27.25 -1.28 -4.85
CA LEU A 174 26.53 -0.07 -5.24
C LEU A 174 27.45 1.17 -5.25
N ALA A 175 28.31 1.34 -4.24
CA ALA A 175 29.26 2.45 -4.19
C ALA A 175 30.23 2.42 -5.37
N LEU A 176 30.73 1.23 -5.73
CA LEU A 176 31.62 1.03 -6.87
C LEU A 176 30.92 1.31 -8.21
N CYS A 177 29.66 0.91 -8.38
CA CYS A 177 28.88 1.20 -9.58
C CYS A 177 28.46 2.69 -9.69
N ASP A 178 28.23 3.37 -8.56
CA ASP A 178 27.90 4.80 -8.53
C ASP A 178 29.15 5.67 -8.82
N HIS A 179 30.34 5.22 -8.42
CA HIS A 179 31.60 5.92 -8.68
C HIS A 179 32.65 5.02 -9.37
N PRO A 180 32.45 4.62 -10.64
CA PRO A 180 33.29 3.62 -11.30
C PRO A 180 34.75 4.05 -11.49
N ALA A 181 35.07 5.34 -11.41
CA ALA A 181 36.44 5.85 -11.52
C ALA A 181 37.38 5.40 -10.38
N ILE A 182 36.84 4.86 -9.29
CA ILE A 182 37.66 4.31 -8.20
C ILE A 182 38.05 2.85 -8.43
N LEU A 183 37.40 2.12 -9.35
CA LEU A 183 37.67 0.69 -9.55
C LEU A 183 39.14 0.41 -9.95
N ASP A 184 39.76 1.32 -10.71
CA ASP A 184 41.15 1.18 -11.18
C ASP A 184 42.20 1.70 -10.18
N ARG A 185 41.79 2.19 -9.01
CA ARG A 185 42.71 2.72 -7.98
C ARG A 185 43.26 1.59 -7.12
N SER A 186 44.56 1.61 -6.86
CA SER A 186 45.23 0.64 -5.98
C SER A 186 44.62 0.58 -4.57
N GLU A 187 44.15 1.72 -4.08
CA GLU A 187 43.56 1.90 -2.76
C GLU A 187 42.22 1.16 -2.63
N THR A 188 41.51 0.94 -3.73
CA THR A 188 40.21 0.25 -3.77
C THR A 188 40.35 -1.21 -3.34
N GLN A 189 41.45 -1.87 -3.70
CA GLN A 189 41.72 -3.25 -3.28
C GLN A 189 41.89 -3.43 -1.77
N GLY A 190 42.20 -2.35 -1.04
CA GLY A 190 42.30 -2.37 0.43
C GLY A 190 41.02 -1.94 1.14
N LEU A 191 40.03 -1.40 0.43
CA LEU A 191 38.81 -0.82 1.01
C LEU A 191 37.54 -1.63 0.71
N PHE A 192 37.54 -2.44 -0.35
CA PHE A 192 36.41 -3.22 -0.80
C PHE A 192 36.81 -4.68 -0.97
N SER A 193 35.88 -5.61 -0.71
CA SER A 193 36.08 -7.03 -1.00
C SER A 193 36.37 -7.28 -2.49
N ALA A 194 37.24 -8.25 -2.79
CA ALA A 194 37.64 -8.54 -4.17
C ALA A 194 36.46 -8.96 -5.05
N ASP A 195 35.53 -9.74 -4.49
CA ASP A 195 34.32 -10.17 -5.18
C ASP A 195 33.29 -9.04 -5.36
N ALA A 196 33.27 -8.01 -4.50
CA ALA A 196 32.49 -6.80 -4.76
C ALA A 196 33.06 -5.98 -5.93
N ILE A 197 34.40 -5.86 -6.03
CA ILE A 197 35.08 -5.21 -7.17
C ILE A 197 34.78 -5.97 -8.47
N GLU A 198 34.92 -7.29 -8.45
CA GLU A 198 34.61 -8.14 -9.60
C GLU A 198 33.14 -8.00 -10.01
N ARG A 199 32.22 -8.05 -9.02
CA ARG A 199 30.79 -7.89 -9.28
C ARG A 199 30.46 -6.53 -9.89
N ALA A 200 31.09 -5.45 -9.42
CA ALA A 200 30.90 -4.12 -9.96
C ALA A 200 31.34 -4.06 -11.44
N TRP A 201 32.48 -4.65 -11.79
CA TRP A 201 32.92 -4.75 -13.19
C TRP A 201 31.94 -5.53 -14.06
N GLN A 202 31.52 -6.72 -13.60
CA GLN A 202 30.55 -7.55 -14.32
C GLN A 202 29.24 -6.79 -14.60
N ILE A 203 28.75 -6.03 -13.63
CA ILE A 203 27.53 -5.23 -13.77
C ILE A 203 27.72 -4.06 -14.73
N LEU A 204 28.83 -3.33 -14.62
CA LEU A 204 29.13 -2.21 -15.51
C LEU A 204 29.21 -2.66 -16.97
N ASP A 205 29.81 -3.83 -17.23
CA ASP A 205 29.94 -4.40 -18.57
C ASP A 205 28.61 -4.85 -19.19
N GLN A 206 27.59 -5.08 -18.36
CA GLN A 206 26.23 -5.37 -18.82
C GLN A 206 25.42 -4.09 -19.16
N ILE A 207 25.91 -2.91 -18.75
CA ILE A 207 25.25 -1.63 -18.99
C ILE A 207 25.87 -0.98 -20.24
N PRO A 208 25.07 -0.64 -21.27
CA PRO A 208 25.58 0.01 -22.48
C PRO A 208 26.43 1.25 -22.17
N GLY A 209 27.66 1.26 -22.66
CA GLY A 209 28.61 2.35 -22.44
C GLY A 209 29.05 2.52 -20.98
N ARG A 210 28.83 1.53 -20.09
CA ARG A 210 29.04 1.61 -18.64
C ARG A 210 28.36 2.84 -18.01
N ALA A 211 27.27 3.31 -18.63
CA ALA A 211 26.61 4.56 -18.26
C ALA A 211 25.51 4.32 -17.22
N THR A 212 25.88 4.26 -15.93
CA THR A 212 24.96 4.01 -14.81
C THR A 212 23.94 5.13 -14.56
N GLY A 213 24.16 6.31 -15.14
CA GLY A 213 23.22 7.44 -15.10
C GLY A 213 22.25 7.53 -16.29
N ALA A 214 22.33 6.64 -17.27
CA ALA A 214 21.45 6.64 -18.44
C ALA A 214 20.14 5.87 -18.17
N TYR A 215 19.11 6.14 -18.98
CA TYR A 215 17.94 5.27 -19.00
C TYR A 215 18.32 3.86 -19.50
N SER A 216 17.76 2.85 -18.85
CA SER A 216 17.82 1.46 -19.32
C SER A 216 16.65 1.15 -20.26
N HIS A 217 16.60 -0.08 -20.78
CA HIS A 217 15.38 -0.59 -21.40
C HIS A 217 14.21 -0.51 -20.40
N SER A 218 12.97 -0.32 -20.86
CA SER A 218 11.82 -0.12 -19.96
C SER A 218 11.47 -1.31 -19.06
N GLN A 219 11.91 -2.51 -19.44
CA GLN A 219 11.87 -3.70 -18.57
C GLN A 219 13.04 -3.78 -17.57
N GLY A 220 14.08 -2.97 -17.75
CA GLY A 220 15.33 -3.03 -17.02
C GLY A 220 16.51 -3.50 -17.88
N VAL A 221 17.73 -3.24 -17.39
CA VAL A 221 18.99 -3.68 -18.02
C VAL A 221 18.94 -5.19 -18.27
N LYS A 222 19.23 -5.61 -19.50
CA LYS A 222 19.08 -7.01 -19.92
C LYS A 222 19.92 -7.96 -19.05
N GLY A 223 21.21 -7.69 -18.84
CA GLY A 223 22.07 -8.55 -18.02
C GLY A 223 21.61 -8.71 -16.57
N LEU A 224 20.98 -7.67 -16.01
CA LEU A 224 20.40 -7.73 -14.67
C LEU A 224 19.13 -8.60 -14.65
N ARG A 225 18.30 -8.52 -15.68
CA ARG A 225 17.16 -9.46 -15.86
C ARG A 225 17.63 -10.89 -16.06
N ASP A 226 18.69 -11.11 -16.84
CA ASP A 226 19.30 -12.44 -17.02
C ASP A 226 19.75 -13.02 -15.67
N THR A 227 20.37 -12.19 -14.82
CA THR A 227 20.80 -12.57 -13.47
C THR A 227 19.62 -12.93 -12.57
N ILE A 228 18.54 -12.14 -12.61
CA ILE A 228 17.32 -12.41 -11.81
C ILE A 228 16.64 -13.69 -12.28
N ALA A 229 16.51 -13.90 -13.60
CA ALA A 229 15.94 -15.13 -14.15
C ALA A 229 16.72 -16.37 -13.68
N ALA A 230 18.05 -16.30 -13.70
CA ALA A 230 18.89 -17.38 -13.18
C ALA A 230 18.68 -17.61 -11.67
N GLY A 231 18.53 -16.56 -10.88
CA GLY A 231 18.21 -16.65 -9.46
C GLY A 231 16.84 -17.29 -9.18
N ILE A 232 15.81 -16.89 -9.93
CA ILE A 232 14.48 -17.51 -9.87
C ILE A 232 14.59 -19.00 -10.22
N ALA A 233 15.32 -19.34 -11.29
CA ALA A 233 15.46 -20.72 -11.72
C ALA A 233 16.20 -21.59 -10.70
N ALA A 234 17.25 -21.05 -10.06
CA ALA A 234 17.97 -21.73 -9.00
C ALA A 234 17.09 -21.94 -7.74
N ARG A 235 16.26 -20.97 -7.38
CA ARG A 235 15.31 -21.06 -6.26
C ARG A 235 14.21 -22.09 -6.51
N ASP A 236 13.63 -22.07 -7.70
CA ASP A 236 12.42 -22.83 -8.01
C ASP A 236 12.69 -24.23 -8.59
N GLY A 237 13.86 -24.44 -9.20
CA GLY A 237 14.16 -25.66 -9.97
C GLY A 237 13.50 -25.68 -11.36
N PHE A 238 12.95 -24.56 -11.82
CA PHE A 238 12.29 -24.40 -13.12
C PHE A 238 12.82 -23.17 -13.86
N PRO A 239 12.94 -23.19 -15.20
CA PRO A 239 13.47 -22.06 -15.95
C PRO A 239 12.65 -20.77 -15.80
N SER A 240 13.30 -19.64 -16.00
CA SER A 240 12.71 -18.29 -16.06
C SER A 240 13.23 -17.60 -17.32
N ASP A 241 12.36 -16.93 -18.07
CA ASP A 241 12.76 -16.12 -19.22
C ASP A 241 13.02 -14.67 -18.76
N PRO A 242 14.21 -14.09 -19.01
CA PRO A 242 14.49 -12.69 -18.75
C PRO A 242 13.48 -11.70 -19.38
N ASN A 243 12.81 -12.09 -20.46
CA ASN A 243 11.77 -11.28 -21.12
C ASN A 243 10.43 -11.26 -20.36
N ASP A 244 10.23 -12.17 -19.41
CA ASP A 244 9.09 -12.19 -18.49
C ASP A 244 9.28 -11.20 -17.33
N ILE A 245 10.50 -10.68 -17.15
CA ILE A 245 10.87 -9.87 -16.00
C ILE A 245 10.78 -8.38 -16.31
N PHE A 246 10.10 -7.64 -15.44
CA PHE A 246 10.03 -6.18 -15.44
C PHE A 246 10.59 -5.64 -14.12
N LEU A 247 11.70 -4.90 -14.19
CA LEU A 247 12.26 -4.18 -13.05
C LEU A 247 11.44 -2.92 -12.75
N THR A 248 11.19 -2.67 -11.47
CA THR A 248 10.28 -1.61 -11.01
C THR A 248 10.82 -0.88 -9.77
N ASP A 249 10.32 0.33 -9.49
CA ASP A 249 10.72 1.14 -8.33
C ASP A 249 10.14 0.62 -6.99
N GLY A 250 10.53 -0.61 -6.63
CA GLY A 250 9.86 -1.48 -5.67
C GLY A 250 8.71 -2.28 -6.29
N ALA A 251 8.01 -3.08 -5.50
CA ALA A 251 6.84 -3.84 -5.98
C ALA A 251 5.60 -2.95 -6.23
N SER A 252 5.50 -1.79 -5.58
CA SER A 252 4.28 -0.95 -5.63
C SER A 252 3.89 -0.46 -7.03
N PRO A 253 4.81 0.03 -7.89
CA PRO A 253 4.47 0.38 -9.27
C PRO A 253 3.97 -0.80 -10.10
N ALA A 254 4.50 -2.02 -9.85
CA ALA A 254 4.05 -3.22 -10.54
C ALA A 254 2.59 -3.55 -10.19
N VAL A 255 2.21 -3.43 -8.91
CA VAL A 255 0.81 -3.59 -8.47
C VAL A 255 -0.09 -2.55 -9.15
N HIS A 256 0.30 -1.27 -9.19
CA HIS A 256 -0.49 -0.24 -9.87
C HIS A 256 -0.67 -0.53 -11.37
N MET A 257 0.40 -0.95 -12.04
CA MET A 257 0.36 -1.34 -13.46
C MET A 257 -0.61 -2.50 -13.70
N MET A 258 -0.62 -3.52 -12.84
CA MET A 258 -1.59 -4.62 -12.98
C MET A 258 -3.03 -4.19 -12.71
N MET A 259 -3.27 -3.32 -11.72
CA MET A 259 -4.61 -2.74 -11.51
C MET A 259 -5.07 -1.93 -12.72
N GLN A 260 -4.19 -1.09 -13.29
CA GLN A 260 -4.47 -0.30 -14.48
C GLN A 260 -4.77 -1.16 -15.72
N LEU A 261 -4.10 -2.29 -15.86
CA LEU A 261 -4.29 -3.21 -16.97
C LEU A 261 -5.61 -3.99 -16.87
N LEU A 262 -5.96 -4.43 -15.65
CA LEU A 262 -7.04 -5.40 -15.43
C LEU A 262 -8.40 -4.75 -15.19
N ILE A 263 -8.45 -3.51 -14.68
CA ILE A 263 -9.67 -2.79 -14.32
C ILE A 263 -10.10 -1.84 -15.44
N ARG A 264 -11.26 -2.09 -16.04
CA ARG A 264 -11.86 -1.27 -17.10
C ARG A 264 -12.95 -0.35 -16.56
N SER A 265 -13.64 -0.76 -15.51
CA SER A 265 -14.74 -0.05 -14.87
C SER A 265 -14.94 -0.50 -13.41
N GLU A 266 -15.91 0.10 -12.72
CA GLU A 266 -16.32 -0.30 -11.37
C GLU A 266 -16.93 -1.70 -11.30
N GLU A 267 -17.31 -2.27 -12.45
CA GLU A 267 -17.84 -3.63 -12.58
C GLU A 267 -16.71 -4.67 -12.60
N ASP A 268 -15.44 -4.27 -12.74
CA ASP A 268 -14.30 -5.18 -12.62
C ASP A 268 -13.86 -5.31 -11.16
N GLY A 269 -13.80 -6.55 -10.70
CA GLY A 269 -13.45 -6.92 -9.32
C GLY A 269 -12.06 -7.54 -9.20
N ILE A 270 -11.39 -7.28 -8.09
CA ILE A 270 -10.15 -7.97 -7.69
C ILE A 270 -10.37 -8.63 -6.33
N LEU A 271 -10.15 -9.94 -6.26
CA LEU A 271 -10.19 -10.68 -5.00
C LEU A 271 -8.96 -10.34 -4.15
N CYS A 272 -9.17 -9.83 -2.95
CA CYS A 272 -8.11 -9.43 -2.02
C CYS A 272 -8.34 -10.02 -0.63
N PRO A 273 -7.26 -10.41 0.08
CA PRO A 273 -7.39 -10.99 1.41
C PRO A 273 -7.96 -9.95 2.38
N ILE A 274 -8.65 -10.42 3.40
CA ILE A 274 -9.01 -9.63 4.57
C ILE A 274 -8.50 -10.40 5.80
N PRO A 275 -7.55 -9.83 6.56
CA PRO A 275 -6.89 -8.53 6.36
C PRO A 275 -5.92 -8.49 5.15
N GLN A 276 -5.67 -7.30 4.58
CA GLN A 276 -4.70 -7.09 3.48
C GLN A 276 -3.71 -5.96 3.72
N TYR A 277 -2.59 -5.98 2.99
CA TYR A 277 -1.71 -4.82 2.87
C TYR A 277 -2.37 -3.70 2.05
N PRO A 278 -2.67 -2.52 2.64
CA PRO A 278 -3.58 -1.50 2.06
C PRO A 278 -3.20 -0.88 0.72
N LEU A 279 -2.04 -1.22 0.17
CA LEU A 279 -1.71 -0.88 -1.22
C LEU A 279 -2.75 -1.45 -2.19
N TYR A 280 -3.28 -2.65 -1.95
CA TYR A 280 -4.24 -3.28 -2.87
C TYR A 280 -5.57 -2.54 -2.86
N SER A 281 -6.18 -2.33 -1.69
CA SER A 281 -7.43 -1.56 -1.58
C SER A 281 -7.29 -0.15 -2.14
N ALA A 282 -6.18 0.54 -1.84
CA ALA A 282 -5.89 1.87 -2.37
C ALA A 282 -5.74 1.84 -3.91
N SER A 283 -4.97 0.90 -4.45
CA SER A 283 -4.73 0.80 -5.89
C SER A 283 -6.00 0.46 -6.67
N ILE A 284 -6.83 -0.47 -6.17
CA ILE A 284 -8.12 -0.82 -6.77
C ILE A 284 -9.03 0.42 -6.82
N ALA A 285 -9.13 1.15 -5.70
CA ALA A 285 -9.93 2.38 -5.63
C ALA A 285 -9.42 3.47 -6.59
N LEU A 286 -8.11 3.68 -6.66
CA LEU A 286 -7.46 4.66 -7.56
C LEU A 286 -7.73 4.36 -9.04
N HIS A 287 -7.78 3.08 -9.41
CA HIS A 287 -8.07 2.65 -10.78
C HIS A 287 -9.57 2.44 -11.05
N GLY A 288 -10.42 2.68 -10.04
CA GLY A 288 -11.87 2.69 -10.18
C GLY A 288 -12.51 1.31 -10.27
N GLY A 289 -11.87 0.28 -9.71
CA GLY A 289 -12.43 -1.07 -9.63
C GLY A 289 -13.09 -1.36 -8.29
N THR A 290 -13.59 -2.58 -8.16
CA THR A 290 -14.23 -3.09 -6.94
C THR A 290 -13.32 -4.07 -6.20
N LEU A 291 -13.13 -3.85 -4.89
CA LEU A 291 -12.48 -4.83 -4.03
C LEU A 291 -13.50 -5.93 -3.68
N VAL A 292 -13.17 -7.17 -4.01
CA VAL A 292 -13.92 -8.36 -3.60
C VAL A 292 -13.16 -8.99 -2.43
N PRO A 293 -13.69 -8.96 -1.21
CA PRO A 293 -12.96 -9.49 -0.06
C PRO A 293 -12.99 -11.02 -0.07
N TYR A 294 -11.91 -11.66 0.39
CA TYR A 294 -11.97 -13.01 0.92
C TYR A 294 -11.33 -13.04 2.30
N TYR A 295 -11.98 -13.69 3.26
CA TYR A 295 -11.53 -13.66 4.65
C TYR A 295 -10.51 -14.78 4.90
N LEU A 296 -9.34 -14.41 5.42
CA LEU A 296 -8.39 -15.36 5.95
C LEU A 296 -8.90 -15.90 7.29
N ASP A 297 -8.73 -17.20 7.53
CA ASP A 297 -9.23 -17.82 8.75
C ASP A 297 -8.23 -17.68 9.91
N GLU A 298 -8.51 -16.73 10.81
CA GLU A 298 -7.75 -16.50 12.03
C GLU A 298 -7.59 -17.78 12.87
N ALA A 299 -8.65 -18.60 12.98
CA ALA A 299 -8.67 -19.76 13.88
C ALA A 299 -7.72 -20.87 13.43
N THR A 300 -7.42 -20.95 12.13
CA THR A 300 -6.51 -21.93 11.52
C THR A 300 -5.15 -21.34 11.14
N GLY A 301 -4.78 -20.19 11.72
CA GLY A 301 -3.46 -19.59 11.49
C GLY A 301 -3.40 -18.67 10.27
N TRP A 302 -4.51 -18.00 9.94
CA TRP A 302 -4.66 -17.11 8.77
C TRP A 302 -4.53 -17.84 7.42
N GLY A 303 -4.92 -19.11 7.38
CA GLY A 303 -5.02 -19.88 6.15
C GLY A 303 -6.08 -19.32 5.20
N LEU A 304 -5.92 -19.61 3.91
CA LEU A 304 -6.95 -19.39 2.91
C LEU A 304 -7.77 -20.67 2.75
N GLU A 305 -9.11 -20.56 2.77
CA GLU A 305 -10.01 -21.67 2.43
C GLU A 305 -10.62 -21.50 1.03
N VAL A 306 -10.59 -22.55 0.21
CA VAL A 306 -11.19 -22.53 -1.14
C VAL A 306 -12.71 -22.33 -1.11
N SER A 307 -13.38 -22.84 -0.08
CA SER A 307 -14.82 -22.65 0.16
C SER A 307 -15.17 -21.16 0.27
N GLU A 308 -14.36 -20.40 1.01
CA GLU A 308 -14.51 -18.97 1.18
C GLU A 308 -14.27 -18.22 -0.14
N LEU A 309 -13.23 -18.57 -0.91
CA LEU A 309 -13.03 -17.98 -2.25
C LEU A 309 -14.25 -18.18 -3.17
N LYS A 310 -14.77 -19.40 -3.25
CA LYS A 310 -15.95 -19.71 -4.09
C LYS A 310 -17.17 -18.91 -3.69
N LYS A 311 -17.45 -18.81 -2.39
CA LYS A 311 -18.56 -18.02 -1.85
C LYS A 311 -18.45 -16.54 -2.24
N GLN A 312 -17.26 -15.95 -2.15
CA GLN A 312 -17.04 -14.55 -2.49
C GLN A 312 -17.10 -14.29 -3.99
N LEU A 313 -16.63 -15.23 -4.81
CA LEU A 313 -16.80 -15.20 -6.26
C LEU A 313 -18.28 -15.22 -6.66
N GLU A 314 -19.06 -16.15 -6.11
CA GLU A 314 -20.50 -16.27 -6.37
C GLU A 314 -21.27 -15.01 -5.95
N ALA A 315 -20.94 -14.45 -4.78
CA ALA A 315 -21.51 -13.20 -4.31
C ALA A 315 -21.15 -12.01 -5.21
N ALA A 316 -19.90 -11.91 -5.67
CA ALA A 316 -19.46 -10.87 -6.60
C ALA A 316 -20.21 -10.96 -7.94
N HIS A 317 -20.27 -12.16 -8.53
CA HIS A 317 -20.99 -12.41 -9.78
C HIS A 317 -22.48 -12.08 -9.66
N SER A 318 -23.11 -12.43 -8.54
CA SER A 318 -24.52 -12.11 -8.26
C SER A 318 -24.78 -10.60 -8.17
N ASN A 319 -23.78 -9.82 -7.78
CA ASN A 319 -23.81 -8.35 -7.75
C ASN A 319 -23.40 -7.69 -9.07
N GLY A 320 -23.21 -8.46 -10.15
CA GLY A 320 -22.81 -7.95 -11.46
C GLY A 320 -21.32 -7.58 -11.58
N ILE A 321 -20.48 -8.01 -10.63
CA ILE A 321 -19.04 -7.79 -10.67
C ILE A 321 -18.36 -8.91 -11.45
N THR A 322 -17.54 -8.56 -12.43
CA THR A 322 -16.66 -9.49 -13.15
C THR A 322 -15.32 -9.57 -12.43
N VAL A 323 -15.04 -10.66 -11.75
CA VAL A 323 -13.77 -10.83 -11.03
C VAL A 323 -12.66 -11.15 -12.03
N ARG A 324 -11.56 -10.38 -11.99
CA ARG A 324 -10.47 -10.44 -12.99
C ARG A 324 -9.21 -11.11 -12.47
N ALA A 325 -8.98 -11.03 -11.16
CA ALA A 325 -7.75 -11.51 -10.54
C ALA A 325 -7.95 -11.87 -9.08
N LEU A 326 -7.06 -12.73 -8.58
CA LEU A 326 -6.88 -13.06 -7.17
C LEU A 326 -5.50 -12.57 -6.71
N VAL A 327 -5.49 -11.73 -5.67
CA VAL A 327 -4.28 -11.34 -4.95
C VAL A 327 -4.01 -12.32 -3.83
N VAL A 328 -2.79 -12.84 -3.76
CA VAL A 328 -2.31 -13.63 -2.62
C VAL A 328 -1.03 -13.00 -2.10
N ILE A 329 -0.95 -12.76 -0.79
CA ILE A 329 0.22 -12.20 -0.12
C ILE A 329 0.86 -13.31 0.71
N ASN A 330 2.05 -13.77 0.31
CA ASN A 330 2.72 -14.91 0.94
C ASN A 330 4.25 -14.74 0.95
N PRO A 331 4.90 -14.65 2.13
CA PRO A 331 4.32 -14.57 3.48
C PRO A 331 3.42 -13.35 3.70
N GLY A 332 2.38 -13.51 4.51
CA GLY A 332 1.28 -12.54 4.62
C GLY A 332 1.61 -11.26 5.39
N ASN A 333 0.94 -10.18 5.00
CA ASN A 333 0.95 -8.88 5.68
C ASN A 333 -0.49 -8.36 5.73
N PRO A 334 -1.06 -8.15 6.93
CA PRO A 334 -0.38 -7.96 8.22
C PRO A 334 -0.15 -9.22 9.08
N THR A 335 -0.60 -10.38 8.62
CA THR A 335 -0.83 -11.58 9.45
C THR A 335 0.39 -12.47 9.69
N GLY A 336 1.43 -12.39 8.86
CA GLY A 336 2.69 -13.11 9.07
C GLY A 336 2.62 -14.62 8.81
N GLN A 337 1.53 -15.17 8.27
CA GLN A 337 1.45 -16.58 7.90
C GLN A 337 2.27 -16.89 6.64
N VAL A 338 2.69 -18.15 6.54
CA VAL A 338 3.32 -18.76 5.36
C VAL A 338 2.38 -19.86 4.87
N LEU A 339 1.91 -19.74 3.63
CA LEU A 339 1.03 -20.75 3.05
C LEU A 339 1.76 -22.08 2.87
N ALA A 340 1.05 -23.17 3.16
CA ALA A 340 1.51 -24.51 2.85
C ALA A 340 1.36 -24.81 1.36
N GLU A 341 2.22 -25.69 0.83
CA GLU A 341 2.24 -26.09 -0.57
C GLU A 341 0.87 -26.60 -1.07
N ASP A 342 0.18 -27.45 -0.30
CA ASP A 342 -1.14 -27.98 -0.66
C ASP A 342 -2.19 -26.85 -0.85
N ASN A 343 -2.19 -25.85 0.04
CA ASN A 343 -3.09 -24.70 -0.09
C ASN A 343 -2.74 -23.86 -1.33
N GLN A 344 -1.44 -23.68 -1.62
CA GLN A 344 -1.03 -22.98 -2.84
C GLN A 344 -1.46 -23.72 -4.12
N GLN A 345 -1.41 -25.06 -4.13
CA GLN A 345 -1.91 -25.88 -5.25
C GLN A 345 -3.41 -25.70 -5.45
N GLU A 346 -4.18 -25.71 -4.36
CA GLU A 346 -5.62 -25.45 -4.38
C GLU A 346 -5.96 -24.06 -4.96
N ILE A 347 -5.22 -23.03 -4.56
CA ILE A 347 -5.35 -21.66 -5.09
C ILE A 347 -5.07 -21.62 -6.60
N VAL A 348 -3.99 -22.26 -7.05
CA VAL A 348 -3.63 -22.33 -8.48
C VAL A 348 -4.76 -22.99 -9.28
N GLU A 349 -5.34 -24.07 -8.76
CA GLU A 349 -6.45 -24.78 -9.41
C GLU A 349 -7.71 -23.90 -9.51
N VAL A 350 -8.03 -23.13 -8.46
CA VAL A 350 -9.13 -22.16 -8.51
C VAL A 350 -8.89 -21.10 -9.58
N CYS A 351 -7.69 -20.50 -9.63
CA CYS A 351 -7.37 -19.49 -10.63
C CYS A 351 -7.47 -20.03 -12.07
N LYS A 352 -6.94 -21.24 -12.31
CA LYS A 352 -7.05 -21.91 -13.61
C LYS A 352 -8.51 -22.13 -14.01
N LYS A 353 -9.30 -22.73 -13.11
CA LYS A 353 -10.69 -23.09 -13.38
C LYS A 353 -11.57 -21.86 -13.65
N GLU A 354 -11.38 -20.80 -12.87
CA GLU A 354 -12.20 -19.58 -12.95
C GLU A 354 -11.63 -18.55 -13.94
N GLY A 355 -10.48 -18.82 -14.57
CA GLY A 355 -9.83 -17.92 -15.52
C GLY A 355 -9.33 -16.61 -14.89
N LEU A 356 -8.89 -16.67 -13.63
CA LEU A 356 -8.41 -15.52 -12.87
C LEU A 356 -6.90 -15.34 -13.06
N VAL A 357 -6.46 -14.09 -13.19
CA VAL A 357 -5.04 -13.75 -13.05
C VAL A 357 -4.62 -13.94 -11.59
N LEU A 358 -3.57 -14.72 -11.35
CA LEU A 358 -2.97 -14.85 -10.02
C LEU A 358 -1.92 -13.77 -9.81
N LEU A 359 -2.14 -12.90 -8.82
CA LEU A 359 -1.24 -11.83 -8.41
C LEU A 359 -0.55 -12.24 -7.11
N ALA A 360 0.65 -12.81 -7.21
CA ALA A 360 1.40 -13.35 -6.09
C ALA A 360 2.38 -12.32 -5.51
N ASP A 361 2.03 -11.72 -4.37
CA ASP A 361 2.89 -10.80 -3.63
C ASP A 361 3.83 -11.59 -2.70
N GLU A 362 5.07 -11.78 -3.15
CA GLU A 362 6.07 -12.63 -2.52
C GLU A 362 7.23 -11.81 -1.91
N VAL A 363 6.97 -10.55 -1.55
CA VAL A 363 7.99 -9.60 -1.07
C VAL A 363 8.67 -10.03 0.23
N TYR A 364 8.06 -10.94 0.98
CA TYR A 364 8.57 -11.43 2.27
C TYR A 364 9.22 -12.82 2.18
N GLN A 365 9.53 -13.33 0.98
CA GLN A 365 9.96 -14.72 0.77
C GLN A 365 11.16 -15.19 1.61
N GLU A 366 12.06 -14.29 2.01
CA GLU A 366 13.22 -14.59 2.86
C GLU A 366 12.93 -14.47 4.37
N ASN A 367 11.79 -13.91 4.75
CA ASN A 367 11.37 -13.79 6.13
C ASN A 367 10.47 -14.97 6.50
N VAL A 368 11.08 -16.12 6.78
CA VAL A 368 10.40 -17.31 7.32
C VAL A 368 11.12 -17.74 8.58
N TYR A 369 10.39 -17.82 9.69
CA TYR A 369 10.95 -18.01 11.04
C TYR A 369 10.67 -19.40 11.61
N VAL A 370 9.69 -20.10 11.04
CA VAL A 370 9.23 -21.38 11.58
C VAL A 370 9.95 -22.54 10.90
N PRO A 371 10.39 -23.55 11.67
CA PRO A 371 11.21 -24.64 11.13
C PRO A 371 10.42 -25.62 10.25
N ASP A 372 9.10 -25.68 10.42
CA ASP A 372 8.18 -26.62 9.79
C ASP A 372 7.59 -26.12 8.46
N LYS A 373 7.83 -24.86 8.09
CA LYS A 373 7.42 -24.31 6.79
C LYS A 373 8.60 -23.70 6.04
N LYS A 374 8.46 -23.62 4.73
CA LYS A 374 9.39 -22.95 3.82
C LYS A 374 8.59 -22.06 2.88
N PHE A 375 9.26 -21.09 2.28
CA PHE A 375 8.66 -20.35 1.16
C PHE A 375 8.64 -21.23 -0.10
N HIS A 376 7.49 -21.28 -0.77
CA HIS A 376 7.33 -21.83 -2.10
C HIS A 376 6.72 -20.75 -2.99
N SER A 377 7.36 -20.42 -4.11
CA SER A 377 6.81 -19.45 -5.05
C SER A 377 5.59 -20.04 -5.77
N PHE A 378 4.60 -19.21 -6.07
CA PHE A 378 3.46 -19.65 -6.89
C PHE A 378 3.88 -20.10 -8.29
N LYS A 379 5.00 -19.59 -8.81
CA LYS A 379 5.60 -20.10 -10.05
C LYS A 379 6.07 -21.53 -9.90
N LYS A 380 6.82 -21.86 -8.86
CA LYS A 380 7.26 -23.23 -8.57
C LYS A 380 6.06 -24.16 -8.44
N ILE A 381 5.05 -23.76 -7.68
CA ILE A 381 3.82 -24.54 -7.48
C ILE A 381 3.14 -24.81 -8.83
N SER A 382 2.83 -23.76 -9.59
CA SER A 382 2.20 -23.88 -10.91
C SER A 382 2.97 -24.79 -11.87
N ARG A 383 4.30 -24.62 -11.98
CA ARG A 383 5.14 -25.46 -12.85
C ARG A 383 5.24 -26.90 -12.36
N SER A 384 5.25 -27.14 -11.04
CA SER A 384 5.25 -28.50 -10.47
C SER A 384 3.94 -29.26 -10.72
N MET A 385 2.83 -28.54 -10.86
CA MET A 385 1.53 -29.10 -11.27
C MET A 385 1.45 -29.38 -12.78
N GLY A 386 2.49 -29.03 -13.55
CA GLY A 386 2.53 -29.19 -15.00
C GLY A 386 1.89 -28.05 -15.78
N TYR A 387 1.55 -26.93 -15.13
CA TYR A 387 0.93 -25.78 -15.80
C TYR A 387 1.99 -24.83 -16.39
N GLY A 388 1.77 -24.42 -17.64
CA GLY A 388 2.66 -23.58 -18.44
C GLY A 388 2.07 -22.22 -18.81
N GLU A 389 2.53 -21.67 -19.94
CA GLU A 389 2.12 -20.35 -20.46
C GLU A 389 0.67 -20.31 -21.01
N GLU A 390 0.07 -21.45 -21.30
CA GLU A 390 -1.31 -21.52 -21.82
C GLU A 390 -2.34 -21.87 -20.73
N ASP A 391 -1.87 -22.18 -19.51
CA ASP A 391 -2.71 -22.75 -18.46
C ASP A 391 -3.19 -21.73 -17.43
N ILE A 392 -2.33 -20.81 -17.02
CA ILE A 392 -2.62 -19.84 -15.95
C ILE A 392 -1.81 -18.56 -16.13
N SER A 393 -2.48 -17.42 -16.08
CA SER A 393 -1.84 -16.10 -16.02
C SER A 393 -1.37 -15.80 -14.59
N LEU A 394 -0.07 -15.65 -14.41
CA LEU A 394 0.58 -15.42 -13.11
C LEU A 394 1.51 -14.22 -13.17
N VAL A 395 1.37 -13.32 -12.20
CA VAL A 395 2.33 -12.23 -11.94
C VAL A 395 2.86 -12.36 -10.53
N SER A 396 4.15 -12.62 -10.39
CA SER A 396 4.84 -12.71 -9.09
C SER A 396 5.62 -11.43 -8.82
N PHE A 397 5.42 -10.81 -7.65
CA PHE A 397 6.07 -9.57 -7.24
C PHE A 397 7.15 -9.85 -6.19
N GLN A 398 8.32 -9.20 -6.37
CA GLN A 398 9.40 -9.21 -5.39
C GLN A 398 10.00 -7.80 -5.23
N SER A 399 10.56 -7.50 -4.06
CA SER A 399 11.19 -6.22 -3.74
C SER A 399 12.42 -6.38 -2.86
N VAL A 400 13.41 -5.50 -3.06
CA VAL A 400 14.60 -5.36 -2.20
C VAL A 400 14.29 -4.72 -0.84
N SER A 401 13.05 -4.26 -0.64
CA SER A 401 12.67 -3.48 0.55
C SER A 401 12.59 -4.29 1.83
N LYS A 402 12.32 -5.60 1.73
CA LYS A 402 12.05 -6.49 2.86
C LYS A 402 13.12 -7.57 2.95
N GLY A 403 12.91 -8.64 3.72
CA GLY A 403 13.97 -9.60 4.02
C GLY A 403 15.01 -9.04 4.99
N TYR A 404 16.13 -9.75 5.07
CA TYR A 404 17.35 -9.26 5.71
C TYR A 404 18.02 -8.14 4.90
N TYR A 405 17.63 -7.95 3.64
CA TYR A 405 18.07 -6.84 2.79
C TYR A 405 17.67 -5.50 3.41
N GLY A 406 16.36 -5.30 3.63
CA GLY A 406 15.82 -4.11 4.31
C GLY A 406 16.02 -2.76 3.59
N GLU A 407 16.22 -2.78 2.26
CA GLU A 407 16.68 -1.63 1.47
C GLU A 407 15.52 -0.77 0.93
N CYS A 408 14.54 -0.43 1.78
CA CYS A 408 13.31 0.29 1.41
C CYS A 408 13.54 1.57 0.59
N GLY A 409 14.58 2.33 0.91
CA GLY A 409 14.91 3.60 0.26
C GLY A 409 15.50 3.46 -1.14
N LYS A 410 16.04 2.29 -1.48
CA LYS A 410 16.65 2.01 -2.80
C LYS A 410 15.62 1.80 -3.90
N ARG A 411 14.35 1.57 -3.53
CA ARG A 411 13.24 1.40 -4.46
C ARG A 411 13.56 0.37 -5.54
N GLY A 412 14.13 -0.78 -5.19
CA GLY A 412 14.36 -1.89 -6.12
C GLY A 412 13.26 -2.96 -6.03
N GLY A 413 12.91 -3.55 -7.16
CA GLY A 413 11.98 -4.66 -7.23
C GLY A 413 11.78 -5.16 -8.64
N TYR A 414 11.01 -6.22 -8.78
CA TYR A 414 10.62 -6.76 -10.07
C TYR A 414 9.26 -7.44 -10.01
N MET A 415 8.65 -7.62 -11.18
CA MET A 415 7.60 -8.62 -11.38
C MET A 415 8.03 -9.59 -12.48
N GLU A 416 7.68 -10.86 -12.33
CA GLU A 416 7.74 -11.88 -13.39
C GLU A 416 6.33 -12.15 -13.91
N VAL A 417 6.15 -12.06 -15.22
CA VAL A 417 4.85 -12.16 -15.90
C VAL A 417 4.82 -13.39 -16.81
N THR A 418 4.03 -14.39 -16.44
CA THR A 418 3.86 -15.64 -17.18
C THR A 418 2.39 -15.90 -17.48
N GLY A 419 2.11 -16.66 -18.53
CA GLY A 419 0.75 -17.03 -18.90
C GLY A 419 -0.05 -15.92 -19.58
N PHE A 420 0.64 -14.98 -20.22
CA PHE A 420 0.03 -13.91 -21.01
C PHE A 420 0.51 -14.00 -22.45
N ASN A 421 -0.42 -13.92 -23.40
CA ASN A 421 -0.07 -13.92 -24.82
C ASN A 421 0.73 -12.65 -25.21
N ALA A 422 1.36 -12.68 -26.38
CA ALA A 422 2.22 -11.60 -26.86
C ALA A 422 1.51 -10.24 -26.93
N GLU A 423 0.23 -10.21 -27.33
CA GLU A 423 -0.56 -8.98 -27.45
C GLU A 423 -0.78 -8.30 -26.09
N VAL A 424 -1.09 -9.08 -25.04
CA VAL A 424 -1.24 -8.56 -23.68
C VAL A 424 0.11 -8.13 -23.12
N ARG A 425 1.19 -8.89 -23.38
CA ARG A 425 2.55 -8.53 -22.96
C ARG A 425 3.02 -7.22 -23.59
N GLU A 426 2.64 -6.93 -24.83
CA GLU A 426 2.90 -5.64 -25.46
C GLU A 426 2.20 -4.48 -24.73
N GLN A 427 0.97 -4.69 -24.23
CA GLN A 427 0.28 -3.66 -23.44
C GLN A 427 0.94 -3.44 -22.07
N ILE A 428 1.43 -4.50 -21.43
CA ILE A 428 2.22 -4.38 -20.19
C ILE A 428 3.48 -3.56 -20.46
N TYR A 429 4.23 -3.91 -21.52
CA TYR A 429 5.41 -3.15 -21.94
C TYR A 429 5.09 -1.69 -22.23
N LYS A 430 4.01 -1.41 -22.94
CA LYS A 430 3.56 -0.05 -23.24
C LYS A 430 3.31 0.75 -21.96
N VAL A 431 2.62 0.18 -20.96
CA VAL A 431 2.40 0.87 -19.67
C VAL A 431 3.72 1.12 -18.94
N ALA A 432 4.60 0.11 -18.86
CA ALA A 432 5.92 0.26 -18.23
C ALA A 432 6.77 1.35 -18.91
N SER A 433 6.71 1.45 -20.24
CA SER A 433 7.52 2.38 -21.03
C SER A 433 7.18 3.87 -20.83
N VAL A 434 5.99 4.20 -20.30
CA VAL A 434 5.58 5.59 -20.06
C VAL A 434 6.52 6.30 -19.06
N ASN A 435 7.08 5.56 -18.11
CA ASN A 435 8.02 6.09 -17.12
C ASN A 435 9.49 5.94 -17.53
N LEU A 436 9.75 5.55 -18.79
CA LEU A 436 11.07 5.24 -19.34
C LEU A 436 11.68 3.98 -18.73
N CYS A 437 12.13 4.00 -17.47
CA CYS A 437 12.61 2.82 -16.72
C CYS A 437 12.63 3.09 -15.21
N SER A 438 12.76 2.04 -14.38
CA SER A 438 13.05 2.20 -12.95
C SER A 438 14.48 2.64 -12.69
N ASN A 439 14.78 3.08 -11.46
CA ASN A 439 16.11 3.58 -11.10
C ASN A 439 17.19 2.47 -11.15
N ILE A 440 18.36 2.77 -11.75
CA ILE A 440 19.42 1.78 -12.01
C ILE A 440 20.02 1.19 -10.73
N SER A 441 20.19 1.98 -9.67
CA SER A 441 20.68 1.49 -8.37
C SER A 441 19.77 0.39 -7.79
N GLY A 442 18.45 0.58 -7.88
CA GLY A 442 17.45 -0.41 -7.49
C GLY A 442 17.43 -1.64 -8.40
N GLN A 443 17.70 -1.48 -9.69
CA GLN A 443 17.86 -2.60 -10.63
C GLN A 443 19.08 -3.46 -10.29
N ILE A 444 20.23 -2.81 -10.06
CA ILE A 444 21.46 -3.47 -9.64
C ILE A 444 21.21 -4.25 -8.35
N LEU A 445 20.63 -3.60 -7.34
CA LEU A 445 20.37 -4.24 -6.06
C LEU A 445 19.39 -5.43 -6.18
N ALA A 446 18.39 -5.36 -7.05
CA ALA A 446 17.51 -6.50 -7.32
C ALA A 446 18.28 -7.70 -7.88
N SER A 447 19.27 -7.47 -8.75
CA SER A 447 20.15 -8.55 -9.25
C SER A 447 21.08 -9.12 -8.17
N LEU A 448 21.60 -8.27 -7.26
CA LEU A 448 22.44 -8.71 -6.15
C LEU A 448 21.68 -9.57 -5.15
N VAL A 449 20.44 -9.19 -4.85
CA VAL A 449 19.52 -9.97 -4.00
C VAL A 449 19.27 -11.36 -4.58
N MET A 450 19.12 -11.48 -5.90
CA MET A 450 18.85 -12.76 -6.58
C MET A 450 20.11 -13.56 -6.90
N ASN A 451 21.30 -12.97 -6.76
CA ASN A 451 22.59 -13.65 -6.95
C ASN A 451 23.59 -13.13 -5.89
N PRO A 452 23.39 -13.45 -4.60
CA PRO A 452 24.27 -13.01 -3.52
C PRO A 452 25.65 -13.70 -3.60
N PRO A 453 26.61 -13.33 -2.72
CA PRO A 453 27.86 -14.05 -2.55
C PRO A 453 27.63 -15.55 -2.33
N LYS A 454 28.53 -16.38 -2.86
CA LYS A 454 28.47 -17.85 -2.79
C LYS A 454 29.69 -18.39 -2.06
N VAL A 455 29.59 -19.65 -1.61
CA VAL A 455 30.72 -20.35 -1.00
C VAL A 455 31.93 -20.29 -1.92
N GLY A 456 33.03 -19.72 -1.41
CA GLY A 456 34.27 -19.47 -2.16
C GLY A 456 34.55 -18.00 -2.46
N ASP A 457 33.52 -17.13 -2.42
CA ASP A 457 33.69 -15.69 -2.52
C ASP A 457 34.27 -15.13 -1.21
N GLU A 458 35.13 -14.10 -1.29
CA GLU A 458 35.78 -13.49 -0.11
C GLU A 458 34.74 -12.93 0.88
N SER A 459 33.70 -12.28 0.38
CA SER A 459 32.64 -11.70 1.22
C SER A 459 31.60 -12.70 1.76
N TYR A 460 31.66 -13.98 1.39
CA TYR A 460 30.58 -14.95 1.68
C TYR A 460 30.32 -15.14 3.18
N GLU A 461 31.37 -15.29 3.98
CA GLU A 461 31.24 -15.54 5.42
C GLU A 461 30.67 -14.33 6.16
N SER A 462 31.12 -13.11 5.82
CA SER A 462 30.59 -11.88 6.42
C SER A 462 29.15 -11.63 5.99
N TYR A 463 28.83 -11.80 4.71
CA TYR A 463 27.46 -11.72 4.20
C TYR A 463 26.53 -12.72 4.89
N SER A 464 26.96 -13.98 5.05
CA SER A 464 26.17 -15.02 5.69
C SER A 464 25.94 -14.71 7.17
N ALA A 465 26.96 -14.23 7.88
CA ALA A 465 26.85 -13.81 9.28
C ALA A 465 25.88 -12.62 9.45
N GLU A 466 25.95 -11.61 8.57
CA GLU A 466 25.02 -10.48 8.57
C GLU A 466 23.57 -10.95 8.33
N ARG A 467 23.36 -11.76 7.28
CA ARG A 467 22.04 -12.34 6.94
C ARG A 467 21.45 -13.12 8.11
N ASP A 468 22.19 -14.11 8.61
CA ASP A 468 21.70 -15.05 9.60
C ASP A 468 21.49 -14.36 10.96
N GLY A 469 22.37 -13.42 11.32
CA GLY A 469 22.20 -12.58 12.51
C GLY A 469 20.92 -11.72 12.45
N ILE A 470 20.65 -11.09 11.30
CA ILE A 470 19.43 -10.28 11.11
C ILE A 470 18.18 -11.16 11.20
N LEU A 471 18.13 -12.29 10.49
CA LEU A 471 16.97 -13.19 10.49
C LEU A 471 16.73 -13.81 11.88
N SER A 472 17.79 -14.24 12.56
CA SER A 472 17.71 -14.78 13.93
C SER A 472 17.18 -13.73 14.91
N SER A 473 17.67 -12.49 14.84
CA SER A 473 17.15 -11.41 15.68
C SER A 473 15.70 -11.09 15.36
N LEU A 474 15.28 -11.06 14.09
CA LEU A 474 13.86 -10.87 13.72
C LEU A 474 12.97 -11.98 14.33
N ALA A 475 13.39 -13.24 14.22
CA ALA A 475 12.65 -14.38 14.78
C ALA A 475 12.51 -14.28 16.32
N LYS A 476 13.59 -13.92 17.03
CA LYS A 476 13.56 -13.74 18.49
C LYS A 476 12.65 -12.59 18.92
N ARG A 477 12.69 -11.47 18.19
CA ARG A 477 11.84 -10.30 18.43
C ARG A 477 10.37 -10.61 18.18
N ALA A 478 10.07 -11.32 17.08
CA ALA A 478 8.76 -11.85 16.78
C ALA A 478 8.21 -12.68 17.95
N LYS A 479 8.96 -13.68 18.41
CA LYS A 479 8.53 -14.55 19.51
C LYS A 479 8.31 -13.78 20.81
N THR A 480 9.21 -12.85 21.14
CA THR A 480 9.09 -12.03 22.36
C THR A 480 7.82 -11.18 22.36
N LEU A 481 7.48 -10.55 21.24
CA LEU A 481 6.26 -9.74 21.12
C LEU A 481 4.99 -10.60 21.07
N GLU A 482 5.03 -11.75 20.41
CA GLU A 482 3.94 -12.75 20.42
C GLU A 482 3.61 -13.19 21.85
N ASP A 483 4.62 -13.59 22.62
CA ASP A 483 4.46 -14.03 24.01
C ASP A 483 3.94 -12.89 24.89
N ALA A 484 4.45 -11.66 24.67
CA ALA A 484 3.95 -10.48 25.36
C ALA A 484 2.47 -10.22 25.08
N PHE A 485 2.04 -10.23 23.81
CA PHE A 485 0.64 -10.01 23.46
C PHE A 485 -0.28 -11.10 24.03
N ASN A 486 0.11 -12.36 23.94
CA ASN A 486 -0.68 -13.48 24.47
C ASN A 486 -0.74 -13.52 26.01
N SER A 487 0.08 -12.72 26.70
CA SER A 487 0.01 -12.57 28.17
C SER A 487 -1.00 -11.52 28.64
N LEU A 488 -1.57 -10.72 27.72
CA LEU A 488 -2.46 -9.60 28.04
C LEU A 488 -3.93 -10.03 28.10
N GLU A 489 -4.67 -9.43 29.02
CA GLU A 489 -6.10 -9.67 29.22
C GLU A 489 -6.90 -9.38 27.93
N GLY A 490 -7.63 -10.36 27.40
CA GLY A 490 -8.44 -10.12 26.20
C GLY A 490 -7.63 -9.82 24.94
N ILE A 491 -6.35 -10.20 24.87
CA ILE A 491 -5.58 -10.21 23.62
C ILE A 491 -5.22 -11.64 23.24
N THR A 492 -5.40 -11.96 21.97
CA THR A 492 -4.89 -13.19 21.36
C THR A 492 -4.04 -12.83 20.16
N CYS A 493 -2.93 -13.53 19.96
CA CYS A 493 -2.02 -13.27 18.87
C CYS A 493 -1.54 -14.57 18.24
N ASN A 494 -1.91 -14.78 16.97
CA ASN A 494 -1.38 -15.89 16.20
C ASN A 494 0.15 -15.79 16.08
N LYS A 495 0.78 -16.96 16.02
CA LYS A 495 2.21 -17.08 15.74
C LYS A 495 2.54 -16.39 14.42
N THR A 496 3.60 -15.59 14.42
CA THR A 496 4.12 -15.03 13.17
C THR A 496 5.09 -16.02 12.53
N GLU A 497 4.67 -16.61 11.42
CA GLU A 497 5.46 -17.62 10.70
C GLU A 497 6.56 -16.98 9.84
N GLY A 498 6.34 -15.73 9.44
CA GLY A 498 7.21 -14.97 8.56
C GLY A 498 6.89 -13.47 8.52
N ALA A 499 7.33 -12.79 7.46
CA ALA A 499 7.20 -11.34 7.27
C ALA A 499 7.80 -10.51 8.43
N MET A 500 7.19 -9.39 8.82
CA MET A 500 7.76 -8.46 9.83
C MET A 500 6.72 -7.94 10.82
N TYR A 501 5.61 -8.66 10.98
CA TYR A 501 4.44 -8.13 11.68
C TYR A 501 3.77 -9.19 12.55
N LEU A 502 3.12 -8.69 13.59
CA LEU A 502 2.10 -9.38 14.36
C LEU A 502 0.78 -8.64 14.17
N PHE A 503 -0.31 -9.39 14.17
CA PHE A 503 -1.67 -8.86 14.04
C PHE A 503 -2.56 -9.37 15.18
N PRO A 504 -2.26 -8.99 16.44
CA PRO A 504 -3.06 -9.38 17.59
C PRO A 504 -4.51 -8.92 17.47
N ARG A 505 -5.42 -9.79 17.90
CA ARG A 505 -6.82 -9.50 18.14
C ARG A 505 -7.00 -8.99 19.56
N ILE A 506 -7.79 -7.92 19.70
CA ILE A 506 -8.22 -7.39 20.99
C ILE A 506 -9.73 -7.63 21.15
N HIS A 507 -10.11 -8.26 22.25
CA HIS A 507 -11.47 -8.38 22.70
C HIS A 507 -11.83 -7.11 23.50
N LEU A 508 -12.29 -6.08 22.78
CA LEU A 508 -12.66 -4.81 23.40
C LEU A 508 -13.96 -4.96 24.21
N PRO A 509 -14.00 -4.49 25.48
CA PRO A 509 -15.22 -4.43 26.28
C PRO A 509 -16.29 -3.55 25.64
N GLN A 510 -17.56 -3.78 25.98
CA GLN A 510 -18.68 -3.04 25.40
C GLN A 510 -18.58 -1.53 25.70
N LYS A 511 -18.18 -1.15 26.92
CA LYS A 511 -17.94 0.27 27.29
C LYS A 511 -16.87 0.94 26.43
N ALA A 512 -15.83 0.21 26.01
CA ALA A 512 -14.79 0.76 25.13
C ALA A 512 -15.30 0.98 23.71
N ILE A 513 -16.17 0.09 23.22
CA ILE A 513 -16.81 0.22 21.91
C ILE A 513 -17.74 1.44 21.90
N GLU A 514 -18.58 1.59 22.93
CA GLU A 514 -19.47 2.74 23.11
C GLU A 514 -18.67 4.06 23.19
N ALA A 515 -17.57 4.08 23.95
CA ALA A 515 -16.70 5.25 24.02
C ALA A 515 -16.05 5.61 22.66
N ALA A 516 -15.73 4.61 21.84
CA ALA A 516 -15.22 4.83 20.49
C ALA A 516 -16.30 5.39 19.56
N GLU A 517 -17.55 4.90 19.67
CA GLU A 517 -18.71 5.42 18.94
C GLU A 517 -18.98 6.89 19.29
N ASP A 518 -18.96 7.24 20.58
CA ASP A 518 -19.09 8.61 21.07
C ASP A 518 -17.96 9.52 20.52
N ALA A 519 -16.74 8.98 20.42
CA ALA A 519 -15.60 9.63 19.81
C ALA A 519 -15.62 9.62 18.26
N LYS A 520 -16.64 9.02 17.64
CA LYS A 520 -16.81 8.88 16.18
C LYS A 520 -15.61 8.25 15.49
N THR A 521 -15.06 7.20 16.10
CA THR A 521 -13.90 6.48 15.59
C THR A 521 -14.12 4.97 15.68
N ALA A 522 -13.39 4.20 14.87
CA ALA A 522 -13.45 2.74 14.96
C ALA A 522 -12.87 2.28 16.32
N PRO A 523 -13.42 1.22 16.96
CA PRO A 523 -12.95 0.79 18.28
C PRO A 523 -11.44 0.46 18.36
N ASP A 524 -10.88 -0.13 17.29
CA ASP A 524 -9.44 -0.39 17.21
C ASP A 524 -8.61 0.90 17.01
N ALA A 525 -9.11 1.86 16.23
CA ALA A 525 -8.49 3.16 16.07
C ALA A 525 -8.53 3.97 17.37
N PHE A 526 -9.61 3.86 18.16
CA PHE A 526 -9.71 4.42 19.51
C PHE A 526 -8.61 3.85 20.40
N TYR A 527 -8.50 2.52 20.48
CA TYR A 527 -7.47 1.84 21.25
C TYR A 527 -6.06 2.26 20.80
N ALA A 528 -5.78 2.28 19.50
CA ALA A 528 -4.48 2.68 18.94
C ALA A 528 -4.13 4.13 19.25
N CYS A 529 -5.09 5.06 19.18
CA CYS A 529 -4.87 6.47 19.55
C CYS A 529 -4.57 6.60 21.04
N ARG A 530 -5.35 5.93 21.91
CA ARG A 530 -5.13 5.92 23.37
C ARG A 530 -3.76 5.33 23.73
N LEU A 531 -3.34 4.26 23.04
CA LEU A 531 -2.01 3.66 23.22
C LEU A 531 -0.91 4.66 22.88
N LEU A 532 -1.02 5.32 21.72
CA LEU A 532 -0.05 6.33 21.28
C LEU A 532 0.06 7.48 22.28
N ASP A 533 -1.08 8.04 22.72
CA ASP A 533 -1.12 9.16 23.65
C ASP A 533 -0.54 8.83 25.04
N ALA A 534 -0.62 7.56 25.45
CA ALA A 534 -0.12 7.13 26.75
C ALA A 534 1.35 6.67 26.72
N THR A 535 1.86 6.19 25.59
CA THR A 535 3.13 5.44 25.54
C THR A 535 4.14 5.91 24.50
N GLY A 536 3.69 6.69 23.51
CA GLY A 536 4.48 7.05 22.33
C GLY A 536 4.60 5.90 21.30
N ILE A 537 3.97 4.75 21.54
CA ILE A 537 4.02 3.59 20.64
C ILE A 537 3.00 3.76 19.52
N VAL A 538 3.47 3.74 18.27
CA VAL A 538 2.60 3.86 17.09
C VAL A 538 2.30 2.47 16.52
N VAL A 539 1.05 2.05 16.58
CA VAL A 539 0.53 0.86 15.88
C VAL A 539 -0.48 1.26 14.81
N VAL A 540 -0.81 0.37 13.87
CA VAL A 540 -1.85 0.64 12.87
C VAL A 540 -3.11 -0.15 13.24
N PRO A 541 -4.29 0.48 13.36
CA PRO A 541 -5.52 -0.23 13.71
C PRO A 541 -5.97 -1.20 12.60
N GLY A 542 -6.64 -2.29 12.99
CA GLY A 542 -7.11 -3.36 12.11
C GLY A 542 -8.08 -2.88 11.02
N SER A 543 -8.89 -1.88 11.32
CA SER A 543 -9.77 -1.16 10.40
C SER A 543 -9.04 -0.63 9.16
N GLY A 544 -7.74 -0.34 9.27
CA GLY A 544 -6.90 0.07 8.15
C GLY A 544 -6.54 -1.05 7.16
N PHE A 545 -6.68 -2.32 7.55
CA PHE A 545 -6.36 -3.51 6.77
C PHE A 545 -7.61 -4.27 6.31
N GLY A 546 -8.77 -3.93 6.88
CA GLY A 546 -9.96 -4.78 6.86
C GLY A 546 -9.84 -5.91 7.88
N GLN A 547 -10.98 -6.38 8.39
CA GLN A 547 -11.06 -7.50 9.33
C GLN A 547 -12.47 -8.13 9.27
N ALA A 548 -12.62 -9.32 9.84
CA ALA A 548 -13.94 -9.93 9.98
C ALA A 548 -14.86 -9.01 10.82
N PRO A 549 -16.13 -8.80 10.43
CA PRO A 549 -17.06 -7.99 11.21
C PRO A 549 -17.17 -8.48 12.67
N GLY A 550 -17.17 -7.54 13.63
CA GLY A 550 -17.22 -7.88 15.06
C GLY A 550 -15.89 -8.31 15.66
N THR A 551 -14.79 -8.19 14.91
CA THR A 551 -13.43 -8.41 15.42
C THR A 551 -12.61 -7.12 15.35
N TRP A 552 -11.63 -6.97 16.22
CA TRP A 552 -10.76 -5.79 16.29
C TRP A 552 -9.32 -6.21 16.46
N HIS A 553 -8.44 -5.56 15.72
CA HIS A 553 -7.02 -5.89 15.69
C HIS A 553 -6.16 -4.63 15.66
N PHE A 554 -4.85 -4.80 15.80
CA PHE A 554 -3.88 -3.82 15.39
C PHE A 554 -2.64 -4.52 14.84
N ARG A 555 -1.94 -3.88 13.92
CA ARG A 555 -0.64 -4.35 13.44
C ARG A 555 0.49 -3.70 14.22
N CYS A 556 1.39 -4.52 14.73
CA CYS A 556 2.67 -4.11 15.32
C CYS A 556 3.83 -4.68 14.49
N THR A 557 4.88 -3.89 14.26
CA THR A 557 6.12 -4.40 13.64
C THR A 557 6.99 -5.12 14.65
N ILE A 558 7.74 -6.12 14.19
CA ILE A 558 8.79 -6.81 14.99
C ILE A 558 10.14 -6.11 14.88
N LEU A 559 10.16 -4.92 14.28
CA LEU A 559 11.37 -4.20 13.88
C LEU A 559 12.05 -3.36 14.95
N PRO A 560 11.43 -2.94 16.08
CA PRO A 560 12.17 -2.25 17.13
C PRO A 560 13.46 -3.01 17.50
N PRO A 561 14.55 -2.29 17.85
CA PRO A 561 15.77 -2.91 18.33
C PRO A 561 15.50 -3.91 19.45
N GLU A 562 16.23 -5.02 19.46
CA GLU A 562 16.00 -6.12 20.39
C GLU A 562 16.14 -5.69 21.85
N ASP A 563 17.08 -4.80 22.15
CA ASP A 563 17.30 -4.18 23.47
C ASP A 563 16.16 -3.25 23.90
N LYS A 564 15.43 -2.66 22.95
CA LYS A 564 14.26 -1.81 23.23
C LYS A 564 12.97 -2.60 23.45
N ILE A 565 12.85 -3.84 22.95
CA ILE A 565 11.60 -4.63 23.05
C ILE A 565 11.07 -4.78 24.49
N PRO A 566 11.88 -5.10 25.51
CA PRO A 566 11.38 -5.22 26.88
C PRO A 566 10.70 -3.94 27.39
N ALA A 567 11.22 -2.77 27.02
CA ALA A 567 10.62 -1.48 27.39
C ALA A 567 9.30 -1.24 26.64
N VAL A 568 9.20 -1.65 25.37
CA VAL A 568 7.96 -1.61 24.58
C VAL A 568 6.89 -2.48 25.24
N VAL A 569 7.24 -3.72 25.57
CA VAL A 569 6.34 -4.69 26.22
C VAL A 569 5.84 -4.14 27.55
N SER A 570 6.73 -3.58 28.38
CA SER A 570 6.36 -3.00 29.67
C SER A 570 5.37 -1.83 29.52
N ARG A 571 5.68 -0.84 28.66
CA ARG A 571 4.80 0.31 28.42
C ARG A 571 3.44 -0.10 27.87
N LEU A 572 3.43 -1.05 26.92
CA LEU A 572 2.19 -1.57 26.33
C LEU A 572 1.35 -2.31 27.36
N THR A 573 1.98 -3.12 28.22
CA THR A 573 1.32 -3.88 29.28
C THR A 573 0.65 -2.94 30.28
N GLU A 574 1.35 -1.92 30.75
CA GLU A 574 0.81 -0.97 31.74
C GLU A 574 -0.33 -0.13 31.14
N PHE A 575 -0.19 0.34 29.90
CA PHE A 575 -1.28 0.97 29.18
C PHE A 575 -2.51 0.05 29.09
N HIS A 576 -2.30 -1.19 28.67
CA HIS A 576 -3.38 -2.13 28.42
C HIS A 576 -4.13 -2.49 29.71
N LYS A 577 -3.42 -2.72 30.83
CA LYS A 577 -4.05 -2.92 32.14
C LYS A 577 -4.90 -1.71 32.56
N GLY A 578 -4.37 -0.50 32.38
CA GLY A 578 -5.10 0.74 32.66
C GLY A 578 -6.36 0.88 31.80
N PHE A 579 -6.25 0.61 30.50
CA PHE A 579 -7.37 0.61 29.57
C PHE A 579 -8.45 -0.41 29.98
N MET A 580 -8.06 -1.64 30.30
CA MET A 580 -9.00 -2.66 30.77
C MET A 580 -9.59 -2.31 32.13
N ALA A 581 -8.87 -1.65 33.03
CA ALA A 581 -9.42 -1.18 34.30
C ALA A 581 -10.50 -0.10 34.11
N GLU A 582 -10.35 0.77 33.11
CA GLU A 582 -11.32 1.83 32.78
C GLU A 582 -12.58 1.27 32.11
N PHE A 583 -12.43 0.28 31.22
CA PHE A 583 -13.52 -0.15 30.33
C PHE A 583 -14.08 -1.55 30.58
N ARG A 584 -13.50 -2.38 31.46
CA ARG A 584 -14.06 -3.72 31.75
C ARG A 584 -15.51 -3.63 32.21
N ASP A 585 -16.31 -4.60 31.79
CA ASP A 585 -17.73 -4.66 32.10
C ASP A 585 -18.00 -4.92 33.59
#